data_AF-A0A1B7TGI8-F1
#
_entry.id   AF-A0A1B7TGI8-F1
#
_cell.length_a   1.000
_cell.length_b   1.000
_cell.length_c   1.000
_cell.angle_alpha   90.00
_cell.angle_beta   90.00
_cell.angle_gamma   90.00
#
_symmetry.space_group_name_H-M   'P 1'
#
loop_
_entity.id
_entity.type
_entity.pdbx_description
1 polymer ?
#
loop_
_entity_poly.entity_id
_entity_poly.type
_entity_poly.pdbx_seq_one_letter_code
_entity_poly.pdbx_strand_id
1 'polypeptide(L)'
;YFPENTTFQSLRTICLVAGAQGKYEKRDKGFERAQELCEQFGKWPFDMATGTKTGVSVNVYQVIEEEMKQNPGCELYLEVIAGVLEVFAGMESVF
;
A
#
# COMPACT_ATOMS: atom_id res chain seq x y z
N TYR A 1 -8.97 11.73 15.53
CA TYR A 1 -9.63 11.41 14.24
C TYR A 1 -9.29 10.03 13.70
N PHE A 2 -8.18 9.40 14.11
CA PHE A 2 -7.84 8.03 13.72
C PHE A 2 -7.46 7.20 14.99
N PRO A 3 -8.39 6.41 15.55
CA PRO A 3 -8.17 5.66 16.78
C PRO A 3 -7.31 4.41 16.54
N GLU A 4 -6.55 3.97 17.54
CA GLU A 4 -5.59 2.85 17.43
C GLU A 4 -6.25 1.48 17.17
N ASN A 5 -7.54 1.31 17.50
CA ASN A 5 -8.29 0.07 17.24
C ASN A 5 -9.00 0.06 15.88
N THR A 6 -8.42 0.70 14.88
CA THR A 6 -9.01 0.81 13.55
C THR A 6 -8.63 -0.41 12.70
N THR A 7 -9.61 -1.20 12.26
CA THR A 7 -9.37 -2.40 11.42
C THR A 7 -8.60 -2.07 10.15
N PHE A 8 -7.51 -2.76 9.81
CA PHE A 8 -6.68 -2.41 8.64
C PHE A 8 -6.10 -0.99 8.67
N GLN A 9 -5.67 -0.54 9.85
CA GLN A 9 -5.07 0.77 10.05
C GLN A 9 -3.85 1.00 9.15
N SER A 10 -2.99 0.00 9.01
CA SER A 10 -1.76 0.11 8.21
C SER A 10 -2.09 0.18 6.72
N LEU A 11 -3.02 -0.67 6.27
CA LEU A 11 -3.49 -0.67 4.88
C LEU A 11 -4.15 0.67 4.49
N ARG A 12 -4.96 1.27 5.38
CA ARG A 12 -5.56 2.60 5.12
C ARG A 12 -4.50 3.69 5.00
N THR A 13 -3.44 3.60 5.78
CA THR A 13 -2.31 4.54 5.70
C THR A 13 -1.58 4.40 4.37
N ILE A 14 -1.38 3.18 3.87
CA ILE A 14 -0.78 2.93 2.54
C ILE A 14 -1.65 3.51 1.43
N CYS A 15 -2.97 3.29 1.48
CA CYS A 15 -3.90 3.85 0.49
C CYS A 15 -3.86 5.37 0.46
N LEU A 16 -3.75 6.02 1.63
CA LEU A 16 -3.62 7.48 1.72
C LEU A 16 -2.33 7.98 1.06
N VAL A 17 -1.20 7.30 1.32
CA VAL A 17 0.10 7.66 0.73
C VAL A 17 0.10 7.46 -0.78
N ALA A 18 -0.43 6.34 -1.25
CA ALA A 18 -0.58 6.03 -2.68
C ALA A 18 -1.44 7.07 -3.41
N GLY A 19 -2.60 7.44 -2.86
CA GLY A 19 -3.48 8.44 -3.45
C GLY A 19 -2.91 9.86 -3.42
N ALA A 20 -2.06 10.18 -2.43
CA ALA A 20 -1.43 11.50 -2.32
C ALA A 20 -0.18 11.68 -3.20
N GLN A 21 0.40 10.59 -3.73
CA GLN A 21 1.61 10.62 -4.57
C GLN A 21 1.44 11.50 -5.81
N GLY A 22 0.23 11.55 -6.41
CA GLY A 22 -0.06 12.33 -7.63
C GLY A 22 0.04 13.85 -7.48
N LYS A 23 0.43 14.37 -6.30
CA LYS A 23 0.51 15.81 -6.00
C LYS A 23 1.93 16.34 -5.81
N TYR A 24 2.96 15.48 -5.73
CA TYR A 24 4.32 15.88 -5.35
C TYR A 24 5.38 15.47 -6.39
N GLU A 25 5.93 16.45 -7.12
CA GLU A 25 6.99 16.26 -8.14
C GLU A 25 8.42 16.11 -7.56
N LYS A 26 8.59 16.29 -6.25
CA LYS A 26 9.90 16.12 -5.62
C LYS A 26 10.15 14.62 -5.39
N ARG A 27 10.97 14.04 -6.27
CA ARG A 27 11.56 12.69 -6.19
C ARG A 27 12.45 12.55 -4.96
N ASP A 28 11.83 12.50 -3.78
CA ASP A 28 12.46 12.15 -2.52
C ASP A 28 12.28 10.64 -2.25
N LYS A 29 13.07 10.09 -1.33
CA LYS A 29 12.99 8.68 -0.91
C LYS A 29 11.58 8.22 -0.50
N GLY A 30 10.74 9.15 -0.02
CA GLY A 30 9.34 8.87 0.32
C GLY A 30 8.46 8.62 -0.91
N PHE A 31 8.74 9.29 -2.03
CA PHE A 31 8.03 9.07 -3.30
C PHE A 31 8.40 7.71 -3.90
N GLU A 32 9.69 7.39 -3.96
CA GLU A 32 10.17 6.08 -4.41
C GLU A 32 9.56 4.94 -3.59
N ARG A 33 9.41 5.14 -2.27
CA ARG A 33 8.75 4.15 -1.41
C ARG A 33 7.24 4.06 -1.67
N ALA A 34 6.56 5.19 -1.91
CA ALA A 34 5.13 5.17 -2.23
C ALA A 34 4.86 4.40 -3.52
N GLN A 35 5.67 4.63 -4.56
CA GLN A 35 5.58 3.89 -5.81
C GLN A 35 5.83 2.39 -5.60
N GLU A 36 6.86 2.04 -4.82
CA GLU A 36 7.16 0.66 -4.48
C GLU A 36 6.00 -0.03 -3.74
N LEU A 37 5.32 0.68 -2.83
CA LEU A 37 4.12 0.17 -2.17
C LEU A 37 2.98 -0.05 -3.18
N CYS A 38 2.75 0.87 -4.11
CA CYS A 38 1.74 0.70 -5.16
C CYS A 38 2.03 -0.51 -6.06
N GLU A 39 3.29 -0.75 -6.42
CA GLU A 39 3.70 -1.92 -7.22
C GLU A 39 3.51 -3.25 -6.45
N GLN A 40 3.78 -3.25 -5.14
CA GLN A 40 3.71 -4.44 -4.29
C GLN A 40 2.27 -4.79 -3.87
N PHE A 41 1.45 -3.78 -3.56
CA PHE A 41 0.08 -3.93 -3.09
C PHE A 41 -0.97 -3.71 -4.20
N GLY A 42 -0.55 -3.33 -5.40
CA GLY A 42 -1.43 -3.16 -6.57
C GLY A 42 -1.92 -4.46 -7.19
N LYS A 43 -1.43 -5.62 -6.74
CA LYS A 43 -1.87 -6.93 -7.22
C LYS A 43 -2.27 -7.82 -6.06
N TRP A 44 -3.38 -8.52 -6.24
CA TRP A 44 -3.82 -9.55 -5.31
C TRP A 44 -3.51 -10.95 -5.88
N PRO A 45 -2.99 -11.89 -5.08
CA PRO A 45 -2.55 -11.74 -3.70
C PRO A 45 -1.31 -10.84 -3.56
N PHE A 46 -1.22 -10.11 -2.45
CA PHE A 46 -0.12 -9.17 -2.20
C PHE A 46 1.24 -9.88 -2.22
N ASP A 47 2.22 -9.26 -2.87
CA ASP A 47 3.59 -9.78 -2.88
C ASP A 47 4.30 -9.46 -1.56
N MET A 48 4.34 -10.46 -0.68
CA MET A 48 4.98 -10.39 0.63
C MET A 48 6.45 -10.87 0.60
N ALA A 49 6.92 -11.41 -0.54
CA ALA A 49 8.26 -11.97 -0.68
C ALA A 49 9.26 -10.92 -1.18
N THR A 50 8.76 -9.96 -1.97
CA THR A 50 9.57 -8.84 -2.45
C THR A 50 9.77 -7.82 -1.32
N GLY A 51 10.92 -7.91 -0.67
CA GLY A 51 11.35 -6.94 0.34
C GLY A 51 11.50 -5.52 -0.24
N THR A 52 11.69 -4.56 0.66
CA THR A 52 11.83 -3.14 0.30
C THR A 52 13.23 -2.80 -0.23
N LYS A 53 13.32 -2.27 -1.45
CA LYS A 53 14.55 -1.77 -2.10
C LYS A 53 15.10 -0.51 -1.44
N THR A 54 14.22 0.35 -0.92
CA THR A 54 14.59 1.64 -0.29
C THR A 54 15.05 1.51 1.18
N GLY A 55 14.87 0.34 1.80
CA GLY A 55 15.13 0.13 3.23
C GLY A 55 14.17 0.86 4.19
N VAL A 56 13.14 1.52 3.66
CA VAL A 56 12.11 2.24 4.44
C VAL A 56 10.91 1.33 4.67
N SER A 57 10.34 1.31 5.88
CA SER A 57 9.14 0.51 6.24
C SER A 57 9.28 -1.00 6.00
N VAL A 58 10.44 -1.56 6.37
CA VAL A 58 10.77 -2.99 6.21
C VAL A 58 9.78 -3.93 6.92
N ASN A 59 9.18 -3.49 8.02
CA ASN A 59 8.24 -4.27 8.81
C ASN A 59 6.79 -4.24 8.28
N VAL A 60 6.49 -3.47 7.22
CA VAL A 60 5.12 -3.25 6.78
C VAL A 60 4.41 -4.54 6.35
N TYR A 61 5.15 -5.48 5.76
CA TYR A 61 4.61 -6.78 5.32
C TYR A 61 4.13 -7.62 6.50
N GLN A 62 4.93 -7.66 7.57
CA GLN A 62 4.59 -8.40 8.79
C GLN A 62 3.32 -7.85 9.43
N VAL A 63 3.21 -6.52 9.51
CA VAL A 63 2.04 -5.86 10.11
C VAL A 63 0.78 -6.11 9.27
N ILE A 64 0.87 -6.04 7.94
CA ILE A 64 -0.29 -6.32 7.07
C ILE A 64 -0.68 -7.79 7.13
N GLU A 65 0.30 -8.69 7.15
CA GLU A 65 0.04 -10.12 7.28
C GLU A 65 -0.69 -10.44 8.60
N GLU A 66 -0.29 -9.79 9.70
CA GLU A 66 -0.98 -9.87 10.99
C GLU A 66 -2.40 -9.28 10.92
N GLU A 67 -2.58 -8.11 10.31
CA GLU A 67 -3.89 -7.48 10.11
C GLU A 67 -4.83 -8.39 9.28
N MET A 68 -4.31 -9.06 8.26
CA MET A 68 -5.05 -10.01 7.43
C MET A 68 -5.41 -11.28 8.20
N LYS A 69 -4.49 -11.83 9.00
CA LYS A 69 -4.75 -12.98 9.87
C LYS A 69 -5.80 -12.69 10.93
N GLN A 70 -5.84 -11.46 11.45
CA GLN A 70 -6.84 -11.01 12.42
C GLN A 70 -8.24 -10.79 11.80
N ASN A 71 -8.32 -10.61 10.48
CA ASN A 71 -9.56 -10.30 9.76
C ASN A 71 -9.79 -11.27 8.58
N PRO A 72 -10.08 -12.56 8.85
CA PRO A 72 -10.34 -13.54 7.81
C PRO A 72 -11.63 -13.23 7.04
N GLY A 73 -11.69 -13.63 5.77
CA GLY A 73 -12.87 -13.43 4.92
C GLY A 73 -12.96 -12.06 4.24
N CYS A 74 -11.92 -11.21 4.35
CA CYS A 74 -11.86 -9.91 3.70
C CYS A 74 -11.20 -9.92 2.31
N GLU A 75 -10.89 -11.09 1.75
CA GLU A 75 -10.11 -11.26 0.51
C GLU A 75 -10.69 -10.48 -0.68
N LEU A 76 -12.02 -10.54 -0.87
CA LEU A 76 -12.72 -9.79 -1.93
C LEU A 76 -12.55 -8.28 -1.79
N TYR A 77 -12.54 -7.75 -0.56
CA TYR A 77 -12.33 -6.32 -0.32
C TYR A 77 -10.87 -5.93 -0.54
N LEU A 78 -9.93 -6.80 -0.18
CA LEU A 78 -8.50 -6.57 -0.40
C LEU A 78 -8.16 -6.57 -1.89
N GLU A 79 -8.80 -7.42 -2.68
CA GLU A 79 -8.67 -7.43 -4.14
C GLU A 79 -9.15 -6.12 -4.77
N VAL A 80 -10.29 -5.57 -4.32
CA VAL A 80 -10.76 -4.25 -4.77
C VAL A 80 -9.77 -3.15 -4.41
N ILE A 81 -9.20 -3.18 -3.20
CA ILE A 81 -8.19 -2.20 -2.78
C ILE A 81 -6.93 -2.32 -3.66
N ALA A 82 -6.48 -3.53 -3.98
CA ALA A 82 -5.34 -3.76 -4.86
C ALA A 82 -5.60 -3.16 -6.25
N GLY A 83 -6.77 -3.40 -6.84
CA GLY A 83 -7.14 -2.82 -8.13
C GLY A 83 -7.16 -1.29 -8.13
N VAL A 84 -7.56 -0.65 -7.03
CA VAL A 84 -7.50 0.82 -6.91
C VAL A 84 -6.04 1.32 -6.83
N LEU A 85 -5.18 0.60 -6.12
CA LEU A 85 -3.74 0.92 -6.03
C LEU A 85 -3.03 0.74 -7.39
N GLU A 86 -3.42 -0.25 -8.18
CA GLU A 86 -2.91 -0.42 -9.55
C GLU A 86 -3.26 0.78 -10.44
N VAL A 87 -4.49 1.29 -10.34
CA VAL A 87 -4.90 2.50 -11.07
C VAL A 87 -4.05 3.70 -10.65
N PHE A 88 -3.76 3.85 -9.35
CA PHE A 88 -2.88 4.93 -8.88
C PHE A 88 -1.43 4.78 -9.36
N ALA A 89 -0.91 3.55 -9.46
CA ALA A 89 0.40 3.30 -10.06
C ALA A 89 0.43 3.72 -11.55
N GLY A 90 -0.65 3.46 -12.28
CA GLY A 90 -0.80 3.81 -13.70
C GLY A 90 -1.03 5.30 -13.99
N MET A 91 -1.43 6.11 -12.99
CA MET A 91 -1.74 7.53 -13.19
C MET A 91 -0.52 8.37 -13.61
N GLU A 92 0.72 7.99 -13.27
CA GLU A 92 1.90 8.67 -13.81
C GLU A 92 2.03 8.51 -15.33
N SER A 93 1.51 7.43 -15.93
CA SER A 93 1.63 7.21 -17.38
C SER A 93 0.65 8.06 -18.20
N VAL A 94 -0.34 8.67 -17.56
CA VAL A 94 -1.43 9.42 -18.23
C VAL A 94 -1.18 10.93 -18.24
N PHE A 95 -0.23 11.43 -17.45
CA PHE A 95 0.10 12.85 -17.34
C PHE A 95 1.51 13.18 -17.81
#